data_AF-A0A7C1F7J5-F1
#
_entry.id   AF-A0A7C1F7J5-F1
#
_cell.length_a   1.000
_cell.length_b   1.000
_cell.length_c   1.000
_cell.angle_alpha   90.00
_cell.angle_beta   90.00
_cell.angle_gamma   90.00
#
_symmetry.space_group_name_H-M   'P 1'
#
loop_
_entity.id
_entity.type
_entity.pdbx_description
1 polymer ?
#
loop_
_entity_poly.entity_id
_entity_poly.type
_entity_poly.pdbx_seq_one_letter_code
_entity_poly.pdbx_strand_id
1 'polypeptide(L)' 'MNMGIKPFSYKDTITHDEIDALTSALVGYFYLAGMYEAIGDSEEGYLIIPDNPHSQAVP' A
#
# COMPACT_ATOMS: atom_id res chain seq x y z
N MET A 1 14.75 -10.40 5.29
CA MET A 1 14.19 -9.38 4.38
C MET A 1 14.05 -8.08 5.16
N ASN A 2 14.31 -6.93 4.53
CA ASN A 2 14.13 -5.61 5.14
C ASN A 2 12.96 -4.93 4.40
N MET A 3 11.84 -4.68 5.08
CA MET A 3 10.63 -4.10 4.48
C MET A 3 10.70 -2.58 4.29
N GLY A 4 11.76 -1.92 4.77
CA GLY A 4 11.85 -0.45 4.74
C GLY A 4 10.93 0.27 5.74
N ILE A 5 10.05 -0.47 6.43
CA ILE A 5 9.17 0.00 7.50
C ILE A 5 9.67 -0.55 8.83
N LYS A 6 9.79 0.31 9.85
CA LYS A 6 10.10 -0.11 11.22
C LYS A 6 8.81 -0.13 12.04
N PRO A 7 8.24 -1.32 12.32
CA PRO A 7 7.05 -1.41 13.15
C PRO A 7 7.38 -0.99 14.59
N PHE A 8 6.47 -0.24 15.20
CA PHE A 8 6.54 0.10 16.62
C PHE A 8 5.29 -0.43 17.32
N SER A 9 5.51 -1.27 18.33
CA SER A 9 4.45 -1.93 19.09
C SER A 9 4.78 -1.84 20.58
N TYR A 10 3.78 -1.49 21.40
CA TYR A 10 3.87 -1.60 22.86
C TYR A 10 3.60 -3.03 23.36
N LYS A 11 3.23 -3.94 22.46
CA LYS A 11 2.90 -5.35 22.74
C LYS A 11 4.01 -6.27 22.20
N ASP A 12 3.62 -7.49 21.86
CA ASP A 12 4.48 -8.49 21.24
C ASP A 12 5.16 -7.99 19.96
N THR A 13 6.25 -8.68 19.62
CA THR A 13 6.99 -8.49 18.38
C THR A 13 6.07 -8.69 17.18
N ILE A 14 5.88 -7.64 16.39
CA ILE A 14 5.14 -7.72 15.13
C ILE A 14 5.98 -8.49 14.11
N THR A 15 5.37 -9.48 13.48
CA THR A 15 5.97 -10.29 12.42
C THR A 15 5.84 -9.62 11.06
N HIS A 16 6.69 -10.02 10.11
CA HIS A 16 6.65 -9.46 8.75
C HIS A 16 5.33 -9.80 8.05
N ASP A 17 4.85 -11.03 8.19
CA ASP A 17 3.59 -11.48 7.59
C ASP A 17 2.38 -10.67 8.10
N GLU A 18 2.38 -10.29 9.39
CA GLU A 18 1.33 -9.43 9.96
C GLU A 18 1.36 -8.01 9.36
N ILE A 19 2.55 -7.48 9.07
CA ILE A 19 2.70 -6.18 8.39
C ILE A 19 2.17 -6.27 6.96
N ASP A 20 2.51 -7.34 6.22
CA ASP A 20 2.03 -7.55 4.86
C ASP A 20 0.51 -7.72 4.81
N ALA A 21 -0.07 -8.43 5.76
CA ALA A 21 -1.52 -8.56 5.87
C ALA A 21 -2.20 -7.19 6.12
N LEU A 22 -1.63 -6.39 7.02
CA LEU A 22 -2.15 -5.06 7.33
C LEU A 22 -2.04 -4.11 6.14
N THR A 23 -0.88 -4.04 5.49
CA THR A 23 -0.67 -3.17 4.32
C THR A 23 -1.54 -3.61 3.15
N SER A 24 -1.71 -4.92 2.92
CA SER A 24 -2.61 -5.46 1.89
C SER A 24 -4.07 -5.09 2.16
N ALA A 25 -4.54 -5.21 3.41
CA ALA A 25 -5.89 -4.81 3.78
C ALA A 25 -6.11 -3.30 3.59
N LEU A 26 -5.11 -2.49 3.91
CA LEU A 26 -5.16 -1.04 3.72
C LEU A 26 -5.23 -0.67 2.24
N VAL A 27 -4.37 -1.25 1.40
CA VAL A 27 -4.41 -1.07 -0.07
C VAL A 27 -5.77 -1.51 -0.63
N GLY A 28 -6.29 -2.66 -0.20
CA GLY A 28 -7.60 -3.15 -0.61
C GLY A 28 -8.74 -2.20 -0.24
N TYR A 29 -8.69 -1.58 0.95
CA TYR A 29 -9.65 -0.57 1.36
C TYR A 29 -9.64 0.66 0.44
N PHE A 30 -8.46 1.21 0.13
CA PHE A 30 -8.32 2.35 -0.78
C PHE A 30 -8.80 2.04 -2.20
N TYR A 31 -8.51 0.82 -2.69
CA TYR A 31 -9.04 0.34 -3.96
C TYR A 31 -10.56 0.33 -3.99
N LEU A 32 -11.20 -0.24 -2.96
CA LEU A 32 -12.68 -0.28 -2.85
C LEU A 32 -13.29 1.12 -2.70
N ALA A 33 -12.56 2.07 -2.10
CA ALA A 33 -12.98 3.46 -1.98
C ALA A 33 -12.74 4.30 -3.25
N GLY A 34 -12.11 3.74 -4.29
CA GLY A 34 -11.76 4.46 -5.51
C GLY A 34 -10.62 5.47 -5.36
N MET A 35 -9.84 5.36 -4.28
CA MET A 35 -8.73 6.27 -3.92
C MET A 35 -7.40 5.58 -4.20
N TYR A 36 -7.14 5.25 -5.46
CA TYR A 36 -5.96 4.49 -5.86
C TYR A 36 -5.42 4.94 -7.22
N GLU A 37 -4.14 4.67 -7.44
CA GLU A 37 -3.48 4.78 -8.73
C GLU A 37 -3.03 3.38 -9.18
N ALA A 38 -3.19 3.10 -10.47
CA ALA A 38 -2.71 1.87 -11.11
C ALA A 38 -1.46 2.20 -11.92
N ILE A 39 -0.31 1.63 -11.54
CA ILE A 39 0.97 1.81 -12.22
C ILE A 39 1.31 0.53 -12.97
N GLY A 40 1.61 0.63 -14.26
CA GLY A 40 1.97 -0.51 -15.11
C GLY A 40 1.20 -0.51 -16.41
N ASP A 41 1.06 -1.68 -17.01
CA ASP A 41 0.40 -1.87 -18.30
C ASP A 41 -0.32 -3.23 -18.41
N SER A 42 -0.89 -3.51 -19.57
CA SER A 42 -1.63 -4.74 -19.83
C SER A 42 -0.76 -5.99 -20.02
N GLU A 43 0.54 -5.86 -20.28
CA GLU A 43 1.45 -6.99 -20.46
C GLU A 43 1.96 -7.51 -19.11
N GLU A 44 2.38 -6.61 -18.20
CA GLU A 44 2.89 -6.99 -16.86
C GLU A 44 1.80 -6.98 -15.77
N GLY A 45 0.68 -6.31 -16.03
CA GLY A 45 -0.36 -6.03 -15.05
C GLY A 45 -0.13 -4.71 -14.32
N TYR A 46 -1.14 -4.31 -13.54
CA TYR A 46 -1.12 -3.05 -12.81
C TYR A 46 -0.82 -3.28 -11.33
N LEU A 47 0.16 -2.53 -10.81
CA LEU A 47 0.37 -2.36 -9.39
C LEU A 47 -0.61 -1.32 -8.85
N ILE A 48 -1.46 -1.74 -7.92
CA ILE A 48 -2.42 -0.87 -7.24
C ILE A 48 -1.75 -0.25 -6.02
N ILE A 49 -1.68 1.09 -5.98
CA ILE A 49 -1.17 1.84 -4.84
C ILE A 49 -2.22 2.85 -4.35
N PRO A 50 -2.26 3.18 -3.05
CA PRO A 50 -3.10 4.27 -2.56
C PRO A 50 -2.74 5.57 -3.27
N ASP A 51 -3.75 6.35 -3.65
CA ASP A 51 -3.52 7.65 -4.28
C ASP A 51 -2.90 8.64 -3.27
N ASN A 52 -2.12 9.59 -3.78
CA ASN A 52 -1.69 10.73 -3.00
C ASN A 52 -2.51 11.95 -3.44
N PRO A 53 -3.46 12.45 -2.64
CA PRO A 53 -4.30 13.59 -3.02
C PRO A 53 -3.50 14.88 -3.28
N HIS A 54 -2.23 14.95 -2.86
CA HIS A 54 -1.32 16.05 -3.15
C HIS A 54 -0.50 15.90 -4.44
N SER A 55 -0.64 14.79 -5.16
CA SER A 55 0.10 14.49 -6.40
C SER A 55 -0.64 14.89 -7.67
N GLN A 56 -1.77 15.61 -7.58
CA GLN A 56 -2.36 16.19 -8.78
C GLN A 56 -1.37 17.19 -9.39
N ALA A 57 -0.79 16.82 -10.53
CA ALA A 57 -0.09 17.77 -11.37
C ALA A 57 -1.02 18.96 -11.61
N VAL A 58 -0.56 20.14 -11.19
CA VAL A 58 -1.13 21.41 -11.60
C VAL A 58 -1.16 21.40 -13.14
N PRO A 59 -2.29 21.72 -13.79
CA PRO A 59 -2.41 21.68 -15.25
C PRO A 59 -1.37 22.54 -15.97
#